data_AF-A0A9R1M0M2-F1
#
_entry.id   AF-A0A9R1M0M2-F1
#
_cell.length_a   1.000
_cell.length_b   1.000
_cell.length_c   1.000
_cell.angle_alpha   90.00
_cell.angle_beta   90.00
_cell.angle_gamma   90.00
#
_symmetry.space_group_name_H-M   'P 1'
#
loop_
_entity.id
_entity.type
_entity.pdbx_description
1 polymer ?
#
loop_
_entity_poly.entity_id
_entity_poly.type
_entity_poly.pdbx_seq_one_letter_code
_entity_poly.pdbx_strand_id
1 'polypeptide(L)'
;MDGHIIKVIKNADSIVRFVCSSPGSLMCVVGYSSEKVNVLNLAIGEATVIHLKFSFMGFGRAAPSGAYKMVSINPSSCEILTVGDGVGWRQMQPLPNNMSYNSSPVVVKGVMYLMLASQLNGDNVICFDLESKEWKGGIKGPPNIQLHRFDITLEELNGALCMLQPEVGNVYHGTMSIWLLIDSRKGVWIKVYSIPVDPSAYSPIMPLRILHDNGKLLFYVTRKFDEFAVLQIYDPRHRTFTDAPKMLAGDNGGSINLCSVHLDSFL
;
A
#
# COMPACT_ATOMS: atom_id res chain seq x y z
N MET A 1 13.54 -6.91 -22.33
CA MET A 1 12.21 -6.61 -22.90
C MET A 1 11.92 -5.18 -22.55
N ASP A 2 12.09 -4.25 -23.50
CA ASP A 2 12.19 -2.80 -23.23
C ASP A 2 10.90 -2.23 -22.66
N GLY A 3 10.97 -1.62 -21.47
CA GLY A 3 9.85 -0.95 -20.84
C GLY A 3 9.60 0.33 -21.64
N HIS A 4 8.46 0.41 -22.30
CA HIS A 4 8.11 1.63 -23.01
C HIS A 4 7.63 2.68 -22.00
N ILE A 5 8.33 3.81 -21.95
CA ILE A 5 7.88 4.96 -21.18
C ILE A 5 6.62 5.49 -21.84
N ILE A 6 5.46 5.28 -21.21
CA ILE A 6 4.16 5.74 -21.72
C ILE A 6 4.01 7.25 -21.53
N LYS A 7 4.54 7.80 -20.42
CA LYS A 7 4.45 9.22 -20.11
C LYS A 7 5.55 9.66 -19.15
N VAL A 8 6.13 10.84 -19.39
CA VAL A 8 7.00 11.53 -18.43
C VAL A 8 6.26 12.77 -17.92
N ILE A 9 6.05 12.87 -16.62
CA ILE A 9 5.44 14.04 -15.99
C ILE A 9 6.59 14.89 -15.42
N LYS A 10 6.87 16.03 -16.06
CA LYS A 10 7.89 17.00 -15.62
C LYS A 10 7.24 17.98 -14.63
N ASN A 11 7.98 18.39 -13.59
CA ASN A 11 7.53 19.30 -12.53
C ASN A 11 6.47 18.73 -11.57
N ALA A 12 6.50 17.42 -11.30
CA ALA A 12 5.79 16.94 -10.13
C ALA A 12 6.44 17.55 -8.88
N ASP A 13 5.64 18.20 -8.02
CA ASP A 13 6.02 18.41 -6.62
C ASP A 13 6.61 17.09 -6.09
N SER A 14 7.62 17.16 -5.21
CA SER A 14 8.26 15.97 -4.66
C SER A 14 7.19 14.90 -4.33
N ILE A 15 7.34 13.72 -4.91
CA ILE A 15 6.34 12.65 -4.80
C ILE A 15 6.61 11.89 -3.52
N VAL A 16 5.59 11.76 -2.67
CA VAL A 16 5.67 11.02 -1.42
C VAL A 16 5.27 9.56 -1.64
N ARG A 17 4.18 9.32 -2.36
CA ARG A 17 3.61 7.98 -2.49
C ARG A 17 2.78 7.81 -3.76
N PHE A 18 2.77 6.59 -4.25
CA PHE A 18 1.85 6.09 -5.25
C PHE A 18 0.82 5.17 -4.60
N VAL A 19 -0.48 5.39 -4.86
CA VAL A 19 -1.57 4.54 -4.39
C VAL A 19 -2.33 3.99 -5.60
N CYS A 20 -2.30 2.68 -5.78
CA CYS A 20 -3.01 1.96 -6.83
C CYS A 20 -3.94 0.92 -6.19
N SER A 21 -5.07 0.65 -6.83
CA SER A 21 -5.88 -0.54 -6.51
C SER A 21 -5.66 -1.56 -7.61
N SER A 22 -5.15 -2.73 -7.26
CA SER A 22 -4.97 -3.85 -8.19
C SER A 22 -6.24 -4.73 -8.25
N PRO A 23 -6.77 -5.08 -9.44
CA PRO A 23 -6.46 -4.50 -10.75
C PRO A 23 -7.07 -3.10 -10.93
N GLY A 24 -6.38 -2.21 -11.66
CA GLY A 24 -6.90 -0.88 -11.91
C GLY A 24 -6.24 -0.10 -13.06
N SER A 25 -7.01 0.78 -13.69
CA SER A 25 -6.57 1.72 -14.72
C SER A 25 -6.24 3.12 -14.18
N LEU A 26 -6.59 3.41 -12.92
CA LEU A 26 -6.26 4.68 -12.27
C LEU A 26 -5.23 4.51 -11.15
N MET A 27 -4.34 5.50 -11.05
CA MET A 27 -3.28 5.61 -10.07
C MET A 27 -3.36 6.97 -9.38
N CYS A 28 -3.31 7.00 -8.06
CA CYS A 28 -3.23 8.24 -7.30
C CYS A 28 -1.77 8.55 -6.95
N VAL A 29 -1.31 9.74 -7.32
CA VAL A 29 0.02 10.27 -7.04
C VAL A 29 -0.12 11.33 -5.94
N VAL A 30 0.49 11.06 -4.79
CA VAL A 30 0.47 11.92 -3.61
C VAL A 30 1.81 12.64 -3.52
N GLY A 31 1.77 13.97 -3.59
CA GLY A 31 2.95 14.83 -3.42
C GLY A 31 3.17 15.25 -1.96
N TYR A 32 4.23 16.01 -1.70
CA TYR A 32 4.49 16.59 -0.36
C TYR A 32 3.44 17.64 0.04
N SER A 33 2.80 18.30 -0.93
CA SER A 33 1.64 19.17 -0.66
C SER A 33 0.47 18.30 -0.19
N SER A 34 0.01 18.52 1.04
CA SER A 34 -1.12 17.80 1.64
C SER A 34 -2.49 18.22 1.11
N GLU A 35 -2.54 19.18 0.19
CA GLU A 35 -3.78 19.84 -0.25
C GLU A 35 -4.31 19.32 -1.59
N LYS A 36 -3.47 18.62 -2.38
CA LYS A 36 -3.84 18.13 -3.71
C LYS A 36 -3.21 16.78 -4.01
N VAL A 37 -3.93 15.97 -4.78
CA VAL A 37 -3.42 14.72 -5.35
C VAL A 37 -3.74 14.67 -6.83
N ASN A 38 -2.91 13.94 -7.58
CA ASN A 38 -3.13 13.73 -9.01
C ASN A 38 -3.64 12.31 -9.21
N VAL A 39 -4.81 12.16 -9.82
CA VAL A 39 -5.30 10.86 -10.29
C VAL A 39 -4.93 10.72 -11.76
N LEU A 40 -4.02 9.80 -12.04
CA LEU A 40 -3.53 9.48 -13.37
C LEU A 40 -4.32 8.30 -13.94
N ASN A 41 -4.84 8.48 -15.16
CA ASN A 41 -5.35 7.40 -15.97
C ASN A 41 -4.20 6.75 -16.73
N LEU A 42 -3.88 5.50 -16.40
CA LEU A 42 -2.75 4.76 -16.95
C LEU A 42 -2.94 4.39 -18.42
N ALA A 43 -4.19 4.30 -18.91
CA ALA A 43 -4.48 3.88 -20.28
C ALA A 43 -4.26 5.01 -21.30
N ILE A 44 -4.66 6.24 -20.94
CA ILE A 44 -4.62 7.41 -21.84
C ILE A 44 -3.64 8.48 -21.38
N GLY A 45 -3.04 8.31 -20.19
CA GLY A 45 -2.10 9.25 -19.62
C GLY A 45 -2.71 10.55 -19.10
N GLU A 46 -4.03 10.72 -19.06
CA GLU A 46 -4.66 11.93 -18.50
C GLU A 46 -4.50 12.01 -16.99
N ALA A 47 -4.35 13.22 -16.45
CA ALA A 47 -4.24 13.46 -15.02
C ALA A 47 -5.32 14.45 -14.57
N THR A 48 -6.02 14.10 -13.49
CA THR A 48 -7.00 14.96 -12.84
C THR A 48 -6.48 15.39 -11.48
N VAL A 49 -6.48 16.69 -11.20
CA VAL A 49 -6.13 17.22 -9.89
C VAL A 49 -7.35 17.15 -8.98
N ILE A 50 -7.18 16.59 -7.79
CA ILE A 50 -8.21 16.53 -6.76
C ILE A 50 -7.69 17.28 -5.54
N HIS A 51 -8.45 18.28 -5.10
CA HIS A 51 -8.17 18.98 -3.85
C HIS A 51 -8.66 18.14 -2.68
N LEU A 52 -7.74 17.87 -1.76
CA LEU A 52 -8.02 17.14 -0.53
C LEU A 52 -8.52 18.12 0.53
N LYS A 53 -9.41 17.64 1.41
CA LYS A 53 -9.76 18.36 2.63
C LYS A 53 -8.82 18.03 3.79
N PHE A 54 -8.31 16.79 3.85
CA PHE A 54 -7.39 16.32 4.88
C PHE A 54 -6.20 15.58 4.26
N SER A 55 -5.08 15.60 4.96
CA SER A 55 -3.83 14.96 4.51
C SER A 55 -3.92 13.43 4.46
N PHE A 56 -4.75 12.83 5.29
CA PHE A 56 -4.87 11.38 5.39
C PHE A 56 -5.99 10.88 4.47
N MET A 57 -5.60 10.02 3.53
CA MET A 57 -6.49 9.58 2.45
C MET A 57 -6.24 8.13 2.04
N GLY A 58 -7.30 7.46 1.61
CA GLY A 58 -7.24 6.18 0.91
C GLY A 58 -7.82 6.32 -0.49
N PHE A 59 -7.27 5.56 -1.43
CA PHE A 59 -7.73 5.55 -2.82
C PHE A 59 -7.84 4.12 -3.31
N GLY A 60 -8.94 3.80 -3.99
CA GLY A 60 -9.05 2.52 -4.69
C GLY A 60 -10.41 2.26 -5.32
N ARG A 61 -10.53 1.07 -5.89
CA ARG A 61 -11.69 0.65 -6.67
C ARG A 61 -12.70 -0.12 -5.81
N ALA A 62 -13.93 0.36 -5.75
CA ALA A 62 -15.03 -0.30 -5.05
C ALA A 62 -15.45 -1.59 -5.77
N ALA A 63 -16.06 -2.52 -5.03
CA ALA A 63 -16.54 -3.79 -5.54
C ALA A 63 -18.01 -4.01 -5.11
N PRO A 64 -18.92 -4.41 -6.02
CA PRO A 64 -18.64 -4.86 -7.39
C PRO A 64 -18.69 -3.75 -8.44
N SER A 65 -19.09 -2.52 -8.10
CA SER A 65 -19.35 -1.47 -9.11
C SER A 65 -18.14 -1.10 -9.94
N GLY A 66 -16.93 -1.28 -9.39
CA GLY A 66 -15.70 -0.89 -10.05
C GLY A 66 -15.44 0.61 -10.05
N ALA A 67 -16.25 1.40 -9.34
CA ALA A 67 -16.08 2.84 -9.23
C ALA A 67 -14.83 3.18 -8.41
N TYR A 68 -14.03 4.12 -8.89
CA TYR A 68 -12.89 4.64 -8.12
C TYR A 68 -13.36 5.61 -7.06
N LYS A 69 -12.90 5.38 -5.83
CA LYS A 69 -13.27 6.21 -4.68
C LYS A 69 -12.03 6.67 -3.95
N MET A 70 -12.14 7.87 -3.42
CA MET A 70 -11.15 8.48 -2.57
C MET A 70 -11.82 8.78 -1.23
N VAL A 71 -11.22 8.33 -0.15
CA VAL A 71 -11.70 8.57 1.20
C VAL A 71 -10.71 9.50 1.87
N SER A 72 -11.17 10.60 2.45
CA SER A 72 -10.37 11.53 3.24
C SER A 72 -10.86 11.51 4.67
N ILE A 73 -9.95 11.30 5.63
CA ILE A 73 -10.31 11.05 7.02
C ILE A 73 -9.52 11.96 7.94
N ASN A 74 -10.21 12.44 8.97
CA ASN A 74 -9.60 12.97 10.18
C ASN A 74 -10.31 12.35 11.41
N PRO A 75 -9.85 12.61 12.64
CA PRO A 75 -10.47 11.99 13.83
C PRO A 75 -11.97 12.24 14.02
N SER A 76 -12.53 13.31 13.45
CA SER A 76 -13.94 13.72 13.62
C SER A 76 -14.77 13.71 12.33
N SER A 77 -14.16 13.40 11.19
CA SER A 77 -14.81 13.47 9.87
C SER A 77 -14.27 12.40 8.93
N CYS A 78 -15.16 11.86 8.13
CA CYS A 78 -14.85 10.99 7.02
C CYS A 78 -15.61 11.55 5.81
N GLU A 79 -14.91 11.72 4.68
CA GLU A 79 -15.53 12.12 3.43
C GLU A 79 -15.13 11.18 2.32
N ILE A 80 -16.02 11.02 1.35
CA ILE A 80 -15.78 10.20 0.17
C ILE A 80 -16.07 10.98 -1.10
N LEU A 81 -15.17 10.85 -2.06
CA LEU A 81 -15.31 11.32 -3.42
C LEU A 81 -15.36 10.11 -4.35
N THR A 82 -16.24 10.14 -5.33
CA THR A 82 -16.19 9.17 -6.44
C THR A 82 -15.58 9.87 -7.64
N VAL A 83 -14.48 9.31 -8.14
CA VAL A 83 -13.71 9.95 -9.21
C VAL A 83 -14.51 9.89 -10.50
N GLY A 84 -14.73 11.06 -11.11
CA GLY A 84 -15.44 11.19 -12.38
C GLY A 84 -16.96 11.28 -12.29
N ASP A 85 -17.58 11.27 -11.08
CA ASP A 85 -19.04 11.40 -10.95
C ASP A 85 -19.55 12.86 -10.99
N GLY A 86 -18.65 13.83 -10.84
CA GLY A 86 -18.99 15.27 -10.84
C GLY A 86 -19.74 15.75 -9.58
N VAL A 87 -20.02 14.88 -8.61
CA VAL A 87 -20.82 15.21 -7.43
C VAL A 87 -19.97 15.82 -6.31
N GLY A 88 -18.66 15.57 -6.32
CA GLY A 88 -17.72 16.11 -5.33
C GLY A 88 -17.68 15.30 -4.03
N TRP A 89 -17.07 15.90 -2.99
CA TRP A 89 -16.89 15.27 -1.67
C TRP A 89 -18.22 15.16 -0.91
N ARG A 90 -18.49 13.98 -0.34
CA ARG A 90 -19.68 13.70 0.46
C ARG A 90 -19.29 13.27 1.87
N GLN A 91 -19.93 13.85 2.87
CA GLN A 91 -19.75 13.49 4.27
C GLN A 91 -20.24 12.06 4.53
N MET A 92 -19.44 11.27 5.24
CA MET A 92 -19.72 9.92 5.69
C MET A 92 -19.72 9.84 7.22
N GLN A 93 -20.11 8.68 7.76
CA GLN A 93 -19.96 8.43 9.19
C GLN A 93 -18.48 8.57 9.59
N PRO A 94 -18.17 9.31 10.66
CA PRO A 94 -16.80 9.46 11.12
C PRO A 94 -16.23 8.13 11.59
N LEU A 95 -14.92 8.10 11.85
CA LEU A 95 -14.25 6.91 12.36
C LEU A 95 -14.97 6.40 13.62
N PRO A 96 -15.18 5.08 13.76
CA PRO A 96 -15.61 4.51 15.03
C PRO A 96 -14.50 4.75 16.07
N ASN A 97 -14.71 5.76 16.93
CA ASN A 97 -13.82 6.27 17.99
C ASN A 97 -12.74 7.28 17.51
N ASN A 98 -12.46 8.29 18.35
CA ASN A 98 -11.39 9.30 18.18
C ASN A 98 -9.99 8.69 18.32
N MET A 99 -9.63 7.77 17.42
CA MET A 99 -8.37 7.04 17.47
C MET A 99 -7.34 7.67 16.54
N SER A 100 -6.08 7.67 16.99
CA SER A 100 -4.94 7.91 16.12
C SER A 100 -4.71 6.69 15.23
N TYR A 101 -4.24 6.96 14.02
CA TYR A 101 -3.87 5.96 13.02
C TYR A 101 -2.35 5.93 12.88
N ASN A 102 -1.80 4.75 12.58
CA ASN A 102 -0.35 4.52 12.50
C ASN A 102 0.16 4.18 11.09
N SER A 103 -0.73 3.90 10.14
CA SER A 103 -0.36 3.54 8.78
C SER A 103 -1.22 4.28 7.76
N SER A 104 -0.69 4.47 6.55
CA SER A 104 -1.53 4.86 5.41
C SER A 104 -2.57 3.77 5.10
N PRO A 105 -3.75 4.15 4.59
CA PRO A 105 -4.78 3.18 4.22
C PRO A 105 -4.36 2.35 3.02
N VAL A 106 -4.82 1.11 2.98
CA VAL A 106 -4.66 0.20 1.83
C VAL A 106 -6.03 -0.25 1.36
N VAL A 107 -6.26 -0.28 0.05
CA VAL A 107 -7.50 -0.81 -0.52
C VAL A 107 -7.24 -2.18 -1.14
N VAL A 108 -7.93 -3.20 -0.63
CA VAL A 108 -7.91 -4.56 -1.19
C VAL A 108 -9.33 -5.01 -1.46
N LYS A 109 -9.62 -5.42 -2.70
CA LYS A 109 -10.93 -5.97 -3.13
C LYS A 109 -12.12 -5.09 -2.73
N GLY A 110 -11.99 -3.77 -2.87
CA GLY A 110 -13.06 -2.81 -2.58
C GLY A 110 -13.21 -2.42 -1.10
N VAL A 111 -12.37 -2.95 -0.22
CA VAL A 111 -12.35 -2.59 1.20
C VAL A 111 -11.07 -1.83 1.50
N MET A 112 -11.21 -0.69 2.15
CA MET A 112 -10.10 0.10 2.67
C MET A 112 -9.78 -0.35 4.10
N TYR A 113 -8.50 -0.60 4.39
CA TYR A 113 -7.99 -1.07 5.67
C TYR A 113 -7.06 -0.03 6.29
N LEU A 114 -7.24 0.23 7.58
CA LEU A 114 -6.41 1.16 8.34
C LEU A 114 -5.97 0.51 9.65
N MET A 115 -4.69 0.68 10.00
CA MET A 115 -4.16 0.27 11.29
C MET A 115 -4.38 1.37 12.33
N LEU A 116 -4.97 0.99 13.46
CA LEU A 116 -5.19 1.88 14.61
C LEU A 116 -3.98 1.86 15.55
N ALA A 117 -3.67 3.00 16.16
CA ALA A 117 -2.53 3.12 17.06
C ALA A 117 -2.75 2.47 18.45
N SER A 118 -3.99 2.37 18.93
CA SER A 118 -4.28 2.35 20.38
C SER A 118 -4.88 1.06 20.97
N GLN A 119 -5.04 -0.05 20.25
CA GLN A 119 -5.71 -1.23 20.82
C GLN A 119 -4.71 -2.20 21.48
N LEU A 120 -4.55 -2.12 22.80
CA LEU A 120 -3.67 -3.06 23.55
C LEU A 120 -4.16 -4.51 23.50
N ASN A 121 -5.46 -4.76 23.30
CA ASN A 121 -6.07 -6.11 23.30
C ASN A 121 -7.29 -6.25 22.35
N GLY A 122 -7.33 -5.54 21.22
CA GLY A 122 -8.52 -5.45 20.36
C GLY A 122 -8.28 -5.71 18.87
N ASP A 123 -9.33 -5.49 18.08
CA ASP A 123 -9.21 -5.41 16.63
C ASP A 123 -8.30 -4.24 16.27
N ASN A 124 -7.25 -4.53 15.52
CA ASN A 124 -6.14 -3.62 15.25
C ASN A 124 -6.28 -2.95 13.89
N VAL A 125 -7.08 -3.54 13.00
CA VAL A 125 -7.34 -3.06 11.65
C VAL A 125 -8.82 -2.75 11.52
N ILE A 126 -9.17 -1.52 11.13
CA ILE A 126 -10.55 -1.16 10.79
C ILE A 126 -10.77 -1.22 9.29
N CYS A 127 -12.01 -1.51 8.91
CA CYS A 127 -12.40 -1.72 7.53
C CYS A 127 -13.45 -0.69 7.13
N PHE A 128 -13.30 -0.11 5.94
CA PHE A 128 -14.30 0.73 5.32
C PHE A 128 -14.66 0.16 3.95
N ASP A 129 -15.90 -0.26 3.79
CA ASP A 129 -16.39 -0.78 2.52
C ASP A 129 -16.66 0.39 1.55
N LEU A 130 -15.92 0.43 0.44
CA LEU A 130 -16.04 1.54 -0.51
C LEU A 130 -17.39 1.52 -1.23
N GLU A 131 -18.02 0.36 -1.41
CA GLU A 131 -19.27 0.22 -2.12
C GLU A 131 -20.43 0.76 -1.29
N SER A 132 -20.65 0.15 -0.11
CA SER A 132 -21.70 0.54 0.83
C SER A 132 -21.39 1.86 1.54
N LYS A 133 -20.13 2.32 1.51
CA LYS A 133 -19.64 3.55 2.17
C LYS A 133 -19.79 3.52 3.69
N GLU A 134 -19.57 2.34 4.27
CA GLU A 134 -19.76 2.10 5.70
C GLU A 134 -18.50 1.53 6.33
N TRP A 135 -18.25 1.93 7.58
CA TRP A 135 -17.32 1.23 8.45
C TRP A 135 -17.86 -0.16 8.76
N LYS A 136 -17.00 -1.17 8.67
CA LYS A 136 -17.29 -2.55 9.05
C LYS A 136 -16.56 -2.88 10.35
N GLY A 137 -16.87 -4.06 10.91
CA GLY A 137 -16.19 -4.57 12.10
C GLY A 137 -14.66 -4.59 11.93
N GLY A 138 -13.96 -4.48 13.06
CA GLY A 138 -12.51 -4.55 13.08
C GLY A 138 -12.01 -5.98 12.81
N ILE A 139 -10.74 -6.06 12.47
CA ILE A 139 -10.02 -7.32 12.26
C ILE A 139 -8.90 -7.39 13.31
N LYS A 140 -8.86 -8.51 14.05
CA LYS A 140 -7.73 -8.84 14.91
C LYS A 140 -6.48 -8.99 14.07
N GLY A 141 -5.39 -8.37 14.51
CA GLY A 141 -4.09 -8.53 13.84
C GLY A 141 -3.51 -9.94 14.06
N PRO A 142 -2.37 -10.26 13.41
CA PRO A 142 -1.62 -11.48 13.64
C PRO A 142 -1.35 -11.79 15.13
N PRO A 143 -1.13 -13.07 15.49
CA PRO A 143 -0.71 -13.44 16.84
C PRO A 143 0.59 -12.73 17.27
N ASN A 144 0.72 -12.39 18.55
CA ASN A 144 1.95 -11.84 19.16
C ASN A 144 2.43 -10.49 18.58
N ILE A 145 1.52 -9.55 18.32
CA ILE A 145 1.89 -8.14 18.09
C ILE A 145 2.33 -7.50 19.42
N GLN A 146 3.55 -7.82 19.86
CA GLN A 146 4.02 -7.43 21.20
C GLN A 146 5.06 -6.30 21.21
N LEU A 147 5.79 -6.03 20.12
CA LEU A 147 7.04 -5.25 20.26
C LEU A 147 7.04 -3.81 19.73
N HIS A 148 6.68 -3.49 18.49
CA HIS A 148 6.81 -2.10 18.01
C HIS A 148 5.68 -1.72 17.04
N ARG A 149 4.56 -1.22 17.56
CA ARG A 149 3.33 -0.96 16.77
C ARG A 149 3.43 0.19 15.77
N PHE A 150 4.37 1.11 16.00
CA PHE A 150 4.61 2.25 15.09
C PHE A 150 5.37 1.83 13.83
N ASP A 151 5.91 0.63 13.85
CA ASP A 151 6.75 0.05 12.82
C ASP A 151 5.98 -0.97 11.94
N ILE A 152 4.67 -1.07 12.15
CA ILE A 152 3.79 -1.97 11.40
C ILE A 152 3.18 -1.20 10.23
N THR A 153 3.31 -1.75 9.03
CA THR A 153 2.66 -1.22 7.83
C THR A 153 1.69 -2.23 7.24
N LEU A 154 0.63 -1.70 6.62
CA LEU A 154 -0.28 -2.48 5.79
C LEU A 154 0.08 -2.24 4.34
N GLU A 155 0.02 -3.29 3.52
CA GLU A 155 0.21 -3.25 2.07
C GLU A 155 -0.74 -4.21 1.36
N GLU A 156 -0.81 -4.12 0.04
CA GLU A 156 -1.50 -5.11 -0.82
C GLU A 156 -0.47 -6.06 -1.41
N LEU A 157 -0.72 -7.38 -1.33
CA LEU A 157 0.14 -8.39 -1.93
C LEU A 157 -0.70 -9.49 -2.59
N ASN A 158 -0.61 -9.61 -3.91
CA ASN A 158 -1.32 -10.60 -4.74
C ASN A 158 -2.85 -10.67 -4.48
N GLY A 159 -3.48 -9.52 -4.32
CA GLY A 159 -4.91 -9.36 -4.05
C GLY A 159 -5.31 -9.68 -2.61
N ALA A 160 -4.35 -9.79 -1.69
CA ALA A 160 -4.58 -10.01 -0.27
C ALA A 160 -4.07 -8.81 0.55
N LEU A 161 -4.69 -8.57 1.70
CA LEU A 161 -4.17 -7.63 2.67
C LEU A 161 -2.93 -8.24 3.33
N CYS A 162 -1.85 -7.48 3.32
CA CYS A 162 -0.57 -7.84 3.88
C CYS A 162 -0.24 -6.94 5.06
N MET A 163 0.34 -7.51 6.11
CA MET A 163 0.91 -6.77 7.23
C MET A 163 2.41 -7.06 7.33
N LEU A 164 3.20 -6.01 7.36
CA LEU A 164 4.64 -6.08 7.61
C LEU A 164 4.90 -5.77 9.09
N GLN A 165 5.61 -6.65 9.77
CA GLN A 165 5.83 -6.56 11.21
C GLN A 165 7.27 -6.94 11.57
N PRO A 166 8.05 -6.07 12.25
CA PRO A 166 9.35 -6.49 12.77
C PRO A 166 9.21 -7.59 13.83
N GLU A 167 9.94 -8.69 13.65
CA GLU A 167 9.99 -9.80 14.63
C GLU A 167 11.02 -9.54 15.73
N VAL A 168 12.20 -9.09 15.32
CA VAL A 168 13.35 -8.76 16.17
C VAL A 168 13.95 -7.47 15.63
N GLY A 169 14.21 -6.50 16.51
CA GLY A 169 14.70 -5.19 16.11
C GLY A 169 13.58 -4.23 15.73
N ASN A 170 13.80 -3.44 14.67
CA ASN A 170 12.87 -2.42 14.16
C ASN A 170 12.71 -2.55 12.64
N VAL A 171 11.96 -1.67 11.97
CA VAL A 171 11.76 -1.75 10.50
C VAL A 171 13.04 -1.65 9.67
N TYR A 172 14.13 -1.13 10.23
CA TYR A 172 15.41 -0.91 9.55
C TYR A 172 16.46 -1.98 9.87
N HIS A 173 16.28 -2.73 10.97
CA HIS A 173 17.27 -3.69 11.46
C HIS A 173 16.61 -4.95 12.02
N GLY A 174 17.09 -6.11 11.59
CA GLY A 174 16.70 -7.41 12.14
C GLY A 174 15.92 -8.26 11.15
N THR A 175 14.71 -8.68 11.51
CA THR A 175 13.87 -9.56 10.67
C THR A 175 12.46 -9.00 10.53
N MET A 176 12.00 -8.88 9.29
CA MET A 176 10.66 -8.43 8.94
C MET A 176 9.77 -9.63 8.60
N SER A 177 8.68 -9.77 9.34
CA SER A 177 7.61 -10.73 9.09
C SER A 177 6.64 -10.16 8.07
N ILE A 178 6.21 -11.01 7.13
CA ILE A 178 5.12 -10.69 6.20
C ILE A 178 3.96 -11.64 6.49
N TRP A 179 2.81 -11.07 6.86
CA TRP A 179 1.59 -11.79 7.14
C TRP A 179 0.53 -11.51 6.08
N LEU A 180 -0.13 -12.55 5.58
CA LEU A 180 -1.29 -12.41 4.71
C LEU A 180 -2.58 -12.69 5.46
N LEU A 181 -3.58 -11.83 5.27
CA LEU A 181 -4.93 -12.07 5.74
C LEU A 181 -5.64 -13.05 4.80
N ILE A 182 -5.96 -14.24 5.30
CA ILE A 182 -6.62 -15.29 4.53
C ILE A 182 -8.13 -15.41 4.81
N ASP A 183 -8.58 -14.96 5.99
CA ASP A 183 -10.00 -14.86 6.33
C ASP A 183 -10.24 -13.56 7.10
N SER A 184 -10.78 -12.55 6.41
CA SER A 184 -11.08 -11.25 7.02
C SER A 184 -12.21 -11.29 8.03
N ARG A 185 -13.17 -12.22 7.90
CA ARG A 185 -14.30 -12.33 8.81
C ARG A 185 -13.88 -12.92 10.15
N LYS A 186 -12.93 -13.86 10.13
CA LYS A 186 -12.39 -14.51 11.33
C LYS A 186 -11.10 -13.87 11.83
N GLY A 187 -10.52 -12.94 11.07
CA GLY A 187 -9.22 -12.33 11.37
C GLY A 187 -8.08 -13.34 11.37
N VAL A 188 -8.07 -14.26 10.40
CA VAL A 188 -7.03 -15.30 10.30
C VAL A 188 -5.90 -14.80 9.41
N TRP A 189 -4.71 -14.76 9.99
CA TRP A 189 -3.47 -14.38 9.33
C TRP A 189 -2.52 -15.56 9.24
N ILE A 190 -1.77 -15.65 8.14
CA ILE A 190 -0.68 -16.61 7.96
C ILE A 190 0.62 -15.86 7.72
N LYS A 191 1.68 -16.23 8.45
CA LYS A 191 3.03 -15.74 8.19
C LYS A 191 3.56 -16.44 6.94
N VAL A 192 3.86 -15.68 5.91
CA VAL A 192 4.35 -16.22 4.62
C VAL A 192 5.84 -16.00 4.41
N TYR A 193 6.42 -14.95 5.00
CA TYR A 193 7.86 -14.70 4.95
C TYR A 193 8.40 -14.20 6.29
N SER A 194 9.66 -14.53 6.54
CA SER A 194 10.52 -13.90 7.56
C SER A 194 11.81 -13.49 6.85
N ILE A 195 11.93 -12.20 6.56
CA ILE A 195 12.97 -11.65 5.68
C ILE A 195 13.99 -10.92 6.54
N PRO A 196 15.28 -11.31 6.49
CA PRO A 196 16.32 -10.52 7.15
C PRO A 196 16.41 -9.15 6.48
N VAL A 197 16.28 -8.08 7.26
CA VAL A 197 16.42 -6.72 6.77
C VAL A 197 17.90 -6.42 6.64
N ASP A 198 18.31 -5.93 5.48
CA ASP A 198 19.68 -5.46 5.25
C ASP A 198 19.99 -4.33 6.24
N PRO A 199 21.03 -4.43 7.09
CA PRO A 199 21.38 -3.38 8.04
C PRO A 199 21.71 -2.03 7.38
N SER A 200 22.08 -2.07 6.09
CA SER A 200 22.33 -0.88 5.31
C SER A 200 21.05 -0.23 4.76
N ALA A 201 19.87 -0.83 4.90
CA ALA A 201 18.62 -0.30 4.36
C ALA A 201 18.18 1.01 5.04
N TYR A 202 17.90 2.02 4.22
CA TYR A 202 17.38 3.31 4.64
C TYR A 202 15.84 3.31 4.73
N SER A 203 15.16 2.48 3.94
CA SER A 203 13.70 2.34 3.97
C SER A 203 13.28 0.91 4.29
N PRO A 204 12.08 0.70 4.87
CA PRO A 204 11.55 -0.64 5.06
C PRO A 204 11.37 -1.33 3.71
N ILE A 205 11.45 -2.66 3.69
CA ILE A 205 11.15 -3.45 2.49
C ILE A 205 9.71 -3.19 2.04
N MET A 206 9.49 -3.06 0.73
CA MET A 206 8.18 -2.82 0.14
C MET A 206 7.83 -3.98 -0.79
N PRO A 207 7.00 -4.95 -0.33
CA PRO A 207 6.63 -6.10 -1.13
C PRO A 207 5.81 -5.65 -2.34
N LEU A 208 6.14 -6.22 -3.49
CA LEU A 208 5.49 -5.89 -4.76
C LEU A 208 4.66 -7.06 -5.27
N ARG A 209 5.22 -8.28 -5.23
CA ARG A 209 4.55 -9.47 -5.78
C ARG A 209 5.14 -10.77 -5.24
N ILE A 210 4.27 -11.74 -4.98
CA ILE A 210 4.69 -13.15 -4.87
C ILE A 210 4.72 -13.73 -6.27
N LEU A 211 5.90 -14.17 -6.71
CA LEU A 211 6.13 -14.77 -8.02
C LEU A 211 5.59 -16.21 -8.04
N HIS A 212 5.00 -16.60 -9.17
CA HIS A 212 4.44 -17.93 -9.38
C HIS A 212 5.49 -19.04 -9.24
N ASP A 213 6.74 -18.74 -9.58
CA ASP A 213 7.87 -19.65 -9.43
C ASP A 213 8.27 -19.79 -7.96
N ASN A 214 7.77 -20.85 -7.34
CA ASN A 214 8.18 -21.32 -6.02
C ASN A 214 7.90 -20.36 -4.86
N GLY A 215 7.06 -19.34 -5.05
CA GLY A 215 6.70 -18.38 -4.01
C GLY A 215 7.82 -17.41 -3.66
N LYS A 216 8.73 -17.12 -4.59
CA LYS A 216 9.73 -16.06 -4.41
C LYS A 216 9.03 -14.70 -4.27
N LEU A 217 9.58 -13.81 -3.45
CA LEU A 217 9.03 -12.47 -3.25
C LEU A 217 9.83 -11.43 -4.04
N LEU A 218 9.15 -10.71 -4.93
CA LEU A 218 9.67 -9.48 -5.51
C LEU A 218 9.32 -8.31 -4.57
N PHE A 219 10.33 -7.52 -4.22
CA PHE A 219 10.18 -6.32 -3.40
C PHE A 219 11.19 -5.26 -3.85
N TYR A 220 11.01 -4.02 -3.40
CA TYR A 220 12.06 -3.01 -3.49
C TYR A 220 12.50 -2.53 -2.11
N VAL A 221 13.73 -2.05 -2.03
CA VAL A 221 14.32 -1.45 -0.83
C VAL A 221 15.22 -0.29 -1.24
N THR A 222 15.24 0.77 -0.45
CA THR A 222 16.22 1.87 -0.61
C THR A 222 17.38 1.60 0.33
N ARG A 223 18.58 1.39 -0.20
CA ARG A 223 19.76 1.11 0.62
C ARG A 223 20.26 2.38 1.30
N LYS A 224 20.67 3.42 0.57
CA LYS A 224 21.07 4.70 1.19
C LYS A 224 20.12 5.85 0.86
N PHE A 225 20.14 6.91 1.67
CA PHE A 225 19.30 8.10 1.47
C PHE A 225 19.44 8.72 0.08
N ASP A 226 20.63 8.63 -0.51
CA ASP A 226 21.01 9.15 -1.82
C ASP A 226 21.07 8.07 -2.93
N GLU A 227 20.71 6.82 -2.60
CA GLU A 227 20.72 5.70 -3.54
C GLU A 227 19.32 5.34 -4.06
N PHE A 228 19.31 4.70 -5.22
CA PHE A 228 18.09 4.27 -5.89
C PHE A 228 17.40 3.12 -5.14
N ALA A 229 16.07 3.04 -5.26
CA ALA A 229 15.34 1.85 -4.88
C ALA A 229 15.83 0.66 -5.74
N VAL A 230 16.31 -0.39 -5.07
CA VAL A 230 16.78 -1.61 -5.72
C VAL A 230 15.66 -2.63 -5.69
N LEU A 231 15.33 -3.20 -6.84
CA LEU A 231 14.44 -4.34 -6.93
C LEU A 231 15.21 -5.63 -6.62
N GLN A 232 14.65 -6.41 -5.71
CA GLN A 232 15.24 -7.67 -5.28
C GLN A 232 14.20 -8.77 -5.27
N ILE A 233 14.68 -9.99 -5.52
CA ILE A 233 13.91 -11.21 -5.40
C ILE A 233 14.45 -11.98 -4.21
N TYR A 234 13.59 -12.27 -3.25
CA TYR A 234 13.89 -13.13 -2.12
C TYR A 234 13.40 -14.55 -2.39
N ASP A 235 14.30 -15.52 -2.27
CA ASP A 235 13.96 -16.94 -2.29
C ASP A 235 13.78 -17.45 -0.86
N PRO A 236 12.55 -17.75 -0.41
CA PRO A 236 12.30 -18.22 0.96
C PRO A 236 12.87 -19.62 1.23
N ARG A 237 13.11 -20.44 0.20
CA ARG A 237 13.63 -21.80 0.36
C ARG A 237 15.12 -21.78 0.70
N HIS A 238 15.87 -20.94 -0.01
CA HIS A 238 17.32 -20.82 0.15
C HIS A 238 17.73 -19.64 1.05
N ARG A 239 16.78 -18.76 1.38
CA ARG A 239 16.99 -17.51 2.13
C ARG A 239 18.02 -16.59 1.50
N THR A 240 17.99 -16.51 0.17
CA THR A 240 18.93 -15.72 -0.63
C THR A 240 18.23 -14.56 -1.33
N PHE A 241 18.99 -13.50 -1.60
CA PHE A 241 18.56 -12.37 -2.40
C PHE A 241 19.26 -12.39 -3.75
N THR A 242 18.51 -12.07 -4.81
CA THR A 242 19.06 -11.82 -6.14
C THR A 242 18.52 -10.49 -6.64
N ASP A 243 19.38 -9.66 -7.23
CA ASP A 243 18.93 -8.42 -7.87
C ASP A 243 18.01 -8.77 -9.05
N ALA A 244 16.88 -8.05 -9.15
CA ALA A 244 16.03 -8.16 -10.33
C ALA A 244 16.73 -7.51 -11.54
N PRO A 245 16.39 -7.89 -12.78
CA PRO A 245 16.98 -7.29 -13.98
C PRO A 245 16.93 -5.75 -13.93
N LYS A 246 18.08 -5.09 -14.17
CA LYS A 246 18.30 -3.62 -14.03
C LYS A 246 17.23 -2.73 -14.65
N MET A 247 16.51 -3.25 -15.63
CA MET A 247 15.68 -2.48 -16.56
C MET A 247 14.39 -1.90 -15.97
N LEU A 248 14.07 -2.21 -14.70
CA LEU A 248 12.90 -1.69 -13.99
C LEU A 248 13.21 -0.47 -13.09
N ALA A 249 14.49 -0.25 -12.78
CA ALA A 249 14.92 0.95 -12.08
C ALA A 249 15.32 1.99 -13.13
N GLY A 250 14.44 2.95 -13.42
CA GLY A 250 14.84 4.10 -14.23
C GLY A 250 16.05 4.79 -13.60
N ASP A 251 16.92 5.37 -14.43
CA ASP A 251 18.18 6.00 -14.01
C ASP A 251 17.99 7.24 -13.09
N ASN A 252 16.75 7.60 -12.77
CA ASN A 252 16.38 8.72 -11.92
C ASN A 252 15.53 8.20 -10.75
N GLY A 253 16.01 8.38 -9.52
CA GLY A 253 15.45 7.75 -8.32
C GLY A 253 13.96 8.00 -8.07
N GLY A 254 13.34 7.06 -7.35
CA GLY A 254 11.92 7.11 -7.03
C GLY A 254 11.42 5.87 -6.30
N SER A 255 10.14 5.91 -5.93
CA SER A 255 9.38 4.75 -5.44
C SER A 255 8.83 3.94 -6.61
N ILE A 256 8.63 2.63 -6.41
CA ILE A 256 8.11 1.71 -7.42
C ILE A 256 6.76 1.19 -6.93
N ASN A 257 5.75 1.15 -7.79
CA ASN A 257 4.47 0.52 -7.48
C ASN A 257 3.97 -0.27 -8.71
N LEU A 258 3.24 -1.36 -8.46
CA LEU A 258 2.67 -2.21 -9.50
C LEU A 258 1.15 -2.01 -9.56
N CYS A 259 0.66 -1.45 -10.67
CA CYS A 259 -0.77 -1.14 -10.82
C CYS A 259 -1.55 -2.15 -11.68
N SER A 260 -0.92 -3.23 -12.17
CA SER A 260 -1.57 -4.27 -12.98
C SER A 260 -1.02 -5.70 -12.74
N VAL A 261 -1.91 -6.69 -12.91
CA VAL A 261 -1.76 -8.10 -12.51
C VAL A 261 -1.04 -8.95 -13.56
N HIS A 262 -0.93 -8.50 -14.81
CA HIS A 262 -0.21 -9.24 -15.84
C HIS A 262 1.29 -8.88 -15.84
N LEU A 263 2.01 -9.35 -14.81
CA LEU A 263 3.48 -9.42 -14.89
C LEU A 263 3.95 -10.78 -15.42
N ASP A 264 3.04 -11.64 -15.90
CA ASP A 264 3.38 -12.96 -16.44
C ASP A 264 4.30 -12.86 -17.67
N SER A 265 4.37 -11.68 -18.30
CA SER A 265 5.29 -11.37 -19.40
C SER A 265 6.65 -10.82 -18.94
N PHE A 266 6.90 -10.65 -17.64
CA PHE A 266 8.14 -10.06 -17.09
C PHE A 266 9.13 -11.09 -16.52
N LEU A 267 8.74 -12.36 -16.48
CA LEU A 267 9.58 -13.49 -16.05
C LEU A 267 10.01 -14.33 -17.25
#